data_AF-A0A1G2RV43-F1
#
_entry.id   AF-A0A1G2RV43-F1
#
_cell.length_a   1.000
_cell.length_b   1.000
_cell.length_c   1.000
_cell.angle_alpha   90.00
_cell.angle_beta   90.00
_cell.angle_gamma   90.00
#
_symmetry.space_group_name_H-M   'P 1'
#
loop_
_entity.id
_entity.type
_entity.pdbx_description
1 polymer ?
#
loop_
_entity_poly.entity_id
_entity_poly.type
_entity_poly.pdbx_seq_one_letter_code
_entity_poly.pdbx_strand_id
1 'polypeptide(L)'
;MNKMLKKMRERGFVGLYLAVVVLVLMLGIITSIAFGVLAQQRIIKNTVQSARAYAAAESGLEDGLLRLHNSLTLPGAYPYSLEVGSAQAQITISPLFFGSRTVTSSGNSLGRVRIAEAVYEIKATDAEFFFGAHVGEGGLELGNQSDVLGNVFSNGDVSLGNNAGIGTIFGGISGSVEIAKVGGRLYCTAGCGGASPPFVNGNATVDICEEVLIVNDLNANTSNGCGAIDTPLGAPPASIPLPFDDPALIQGWKDTAAAGGTITGDYTVPAFTTVSLGRKKITGNLLVDNGATLVVTGTLWVVGNIDVKNDADVHLDAGYGSTSGIIVADGKILLDNNSVSSGSGQAGSYLMYLSTSTDAGSEAIALKNNAQADILYTNNSTILIDNNARLREVAGYGIRLGNNARLVYEIGLQNVTFVNGTGGGWEVTSWKEIE
;
A
#
# COMPACT_ATOMS: atom_id res chain seq x y z
N MET A 1 73.31 -70.63 41.37
CA MET A 1 73.04 -69.22 41.78
C MET A 1 72.68 -68.29 40.61
N ASN A 2 73.38 -68.33 39.47
CA ASN A 2 73.17 -67.38 38.34
C ASN A 2 71.80 -67.43 37.62
N LYS A 3 71.13 -68.60 37.49
CA LYS A 3 69.83 -68.69 36.80
C LYS A 3 68.67 -68.06 37.58
N MET A 4 68.66 -68.15 38.91
CA MET A 4 67.60 -67.56 39.74
C MET A 4 67.69 -66.03 39.77
N LEU A 5 68.88 -65.45 39.94
CA LEU A 5 69.09 -64.00 39.87
C LEU A 5 68.71 -63.42 38.48
N LYS A 6 69.05 -64.12 37.39
CA LYS A 6 68.65 -63.72 36.02
C LYS A 6 67.13 -63.78 35.81
N LYS A 7 66.46 -64.83 36.30
CA LYS A 7 64.99 -64.99 36.21
C LYS A 7 64.24 -63.97 37.07
N MET A 8 64.78 -63.59 38.23
CA MET A 8 64.23 -62.50 39.06
C MET A 8 64.42 -61.13 38.40
N ARG A 9 65.58 -60.88 37.76
CA ARG A 9 65.84 -59.64 36.99
C ARG A 9 64.93 -59.50 35.76
N GLU A 10 64.66 -60.59 35.04
CA GLU A 10 63.75 -60.61 33.89
C GLU A 10 62.28 -60.38 34.31
N ARG A 11 61.84 -60.95 35.44
CA ARG A 11 60.49 -60.70 35.98
C ARG A 11 60.30 -59.25 36.45
N GLY A 12 61.33 -58.64 37.05
CA GLY A 12 61.32 -57.22 37.41
C GLY A 12 61.23 -56.30 36.19
N PHE A 13 62.00 -56.60 35.12
CA PHE A 13 61.96 -55.84 33.87
C PHE A 13 60.59 -55.96 33.17
N VAL A 14 60.00 -57.16 33.12
CA VAL A 14 58.66 -57.36 32.52
C VAL A 14 57.59 -56.60 33.30
N GLY A 15 57.63 -56.60 34.63
CA GLY A 15 56.72 -55.82 35.45
C GLY A 15 56.84 -54.30 35.20
N LEU A 16 58.07 -53.80 35.09
CA LEU A 16 58.33 -52.39 34.80
C LEU A 16 57.91 -52.01 33.37
N TYR A 17 58.20 -52.85 32.37
CA TYR A 17 57.79 -52.63 30.98
C TYR A 17 56.26 -52.59 30.85
N LEU A 18 55.56 -53.55 31.46
CA LEU A 18 54.11 -53.63 31.41
C LEU A 18 53.46 -52.44 32.14
N ALA A 19 54.03 -52.01 33.26
CA ALA A 19 53.61 -50.79 33.95
C ALA A 19 53.80 -49.54 33.07
N VAL A 20 54.92 -49.42 32.35
CA VAL A 20 55.17 -48.29 31.43
C VAL A 20 54.18 -48.32 30.26
N VAL A 21 53.91 -49.47 29.65
CA VAL A 21 52.94 -49.59 28.55
C VAL A 21 51.54 -49.19 29.00
N VAL A 22 51.09 -49.69 30.17
CA VAL A 22 49.79 -49.32 30.74
C VAL A 22 49.71 -47.83 31.05
N LEU A 23 50.80 -47.23 31.57
CA LEU A 23 50.87 -45.79 31.84
C LEU A 23 50.79 -44.95 30.55
N VAL A 24 51.45 -45.37 29.48
CA VAL A 24 51.37 -44.69 28.17
C VAL A 24 49.97 -44.78 27.58
N LEU A 25 49.31 -45.94 27.67
CA LEU A 25 47.93 -46.11 27.21
C LEU A 25 46.96 -45.25 28.02
N MET A 26 47.09 -45.23 29.35
CA MET A 26 46.29 -44.35 30.21
C MET A 26 46.51 -42.88 29.88
N LEU A 27 47.76 -42.45 29.66
CA LEU A 27 48.07 -41.08 29.26
C LEU A 27 47.41 -40.73 27.92
N GLY A 28 47.43 -41.65 26.94
CA GLY A 28 46.78 -41.47 25.64
C GLY A 28 45.25 -41.32 25.74
N ILE A 29 44.60 -42.07 26.64
CA ILE A 29 43.16 -41.94 26.89
C ILE A 29 42.86 -40.59 27.57
N ILE A 30 43.65 -40.23 28.59
CA ILE A 30 43.49 -38.95 29.32
C ILE A 30 43.66 -37.75 28.38
N THR A 31 44.67 -37.77 27.50
CA THR A 31 44.91 -36.66 26.55
C THR A 31 43.79 -36.55 25.51
N SER A 32 43.27 -37.68 25.02
CA SER A 32 42.11 -37.71 24.10
C SER A 32 40.87 -37.09 24.73
N ILE A 33 40.53 -37.49 25.96
CA ILE A 33 39.39 -36.91 26.71
C ILE A 33 39.64 -35.42 26.97
N ALA A 34 40.84 -35.03 27.42
CA ALA A 34 41.18 -33.63 27.67
C ALA A 34 41.01 -32.76 26.41
N PHE A 35 41.44 -33.26 25.24
CA PHE A 35 41.26 -32.55 23.97
C PHE A 35 39.77 -32.43 23.59
N GLY A 36 39.00 -33.50 23.76
CA GLY A 36 37.55 -33.48 23.53
C GLY A 36 36.82 -32.47 24.40
N VAL A 37 37.16 -32.41 25.70
CA VAL A 37 36.59 -31.44 26.64
C VAL A 37 36.94 -30.01 26.24
N LEU A 38 38.20 -29.74 25.86
CA LEU A 38 38.61 -28.40 25.41
C LEU A 38 37.90 -27.98 24.12
N ALA A 39 37.70 -28.90 23.18
CA ALA A 39 36.94 -28.65 21.96
C ALA A 39 35.47 -28.33 22.27
N GLN A 40 34.82 -29.12 23.13
CA GLN A 40 33.44 -28.87 23.57
C GLN A 40 33.31 -27.55 24.32
N GLN A 41 34.26 -27.19 25.19
CA GLN A 41 34.26 -25.90 25.86
C GLN A 41 34.30 -24.72 24.89
N ARG A 42 35.05 -24.83 23.78
CA ARG A 42 35.07 -23.79 22.73
C ARG A 42 33.72 -23.67 22.02
N ILE A 43 33.09 -24.80 21.68
CA ILE A 43 31.77 -24.80 21.05
C ILE A 43 30.74 -24.17 21.97
N ILE A 44 30.66 -24.61 23.24
CA ILE A 44 29.73 -24.07 24.22
C ILE A 44 29.95 -22.57 24.43
N LYS A 45 31.21 -22.13 24.56
CA LYS A 45 31.54 -20.71 24.65
C LYS A 45 31.05 -19.95 23.43
N ASN A 46 31.30 -20.45 22.21
CA ASN A 46 30.83 -19.81 20.99
C ASN A 46 29.31 -19.73 20.93
N THR A 47 28.58 -20.79 21.29
CA THR A 47 27.11 -20.80 21.34
C THR A 47 26.58 -19.78 22.34
N VAL A 48 27.17 -19.71 23.55
CA VAL A 48 26.76 -18.72 24.57
C VAL A 48 27.05 -17.29 24.12
N GLN A 49 28.23 -17.03 23.53
CA GLN A 49 28.54 -15.70 23.02
C GLN A 49 27.65 -15.31 21.84
N SER A 50 27.32 -16.25 20.95
CA SER A 50 26.39 -16.02 19.85
C SER A 50 24.97 -15.70 20.34
N ALA A 51 24.48 -16.41 21.35
CA ALA A 51 23.17 -16.13 21.96
C ALA A 51 23.13 -14.76 22.65
N ARG A 52 24.24 -14.34 23.27
CA ARG A 52 24.38 -12.99 23.85
C ARG A 52 24.39 -11.90 22.78
N ALA A 53 25.11 -12.13 21.68
CA ALA A 53 25.13 -11.22 20.54
C ALA A 53 23.73 -11.08 19.93
N TYR A 54 23.00 -12.19 19.76
CA TYR A 54 21.62 -12.18 19.29
C TYR A 54 20.69 -11.40 20.22
N ALA A 55 20.75 -11.67 21.53
CA ALA A 55 19.94 -10.94 22.51
C ALA A 55 20.26 -9.43 22.52
N ALA A 56 21.52 -9.04 22.30
CA ALA A 56 21.89 -7.64 22.15
C ALA A 56 21.32 -7.03 20.86
N ALA A 57 21.39 -7.75 19.74
CA ALA A 57 20.81 -7.32 18.47
C ALA A 57 19.30 -7.06 18.61
N GLU A 58 18.53 -8.01 19.15
CA GLU A 58 17.10 -7.85 19.42
C GLU A 58 16.81 -6.67 20.36
N SER A 59 17.57 -6.55 21.46
CA SER A 59 17.36 -5.45 22.41
C SER A 59 17.61 -4.07 21.77
N GLY A 60 18.62 -3.96 20.91
CA GLY A 60 18.87 -2.72 20.16
C GLY A 60 17.80 -2.45 19.10
N LEU A 61 17.26 -3.49 18.46
CA LEU A 61 16.18 -3.37 17.50
C LEU A 61 14.91 -2.85 18.17
N GLU A 62 14.54 -3.43 19.32
CA GLU A 62 13.39 -3.03 20.14
C GLU A 62 13.56 -1.61 20.71
N ASP A 63 14.75 -1.22 21.19
CA ASP A 63 15.01 0.16 21.63
C ASP A 63 14.84 1.15 20.46
N GLY A 64 15.35 0.80 19.27
CA GLY A 64 15.15 1.60 18.05
C GLY A 64 13.68 1.77 17.69
N LEU A 65 12.92 0.67 17.64
CA LEU A 65 11.49 0.68 17.32
C LEU A 65 10.68 1.41 18.39
N LEU A 66 10.98 1.23 19.68
CA LEU A 66 10.31 1.91 20.78
C LEU A 66 10.51 3.43 20.73
N ARG A 67 11.73 3.89 20.44
CA ARG A 67 12.01 5.32 20.28
C ARG A 67 11.27 5.90 19.09
N LEU A 68 11.20 5.15 17.99
CA LEU A 68 10.44 5.55 16.81
C LEU A 68 8.94 5.64 17.10
N HIS A 69 8.38 4.63 17.78
CA HIS A 69 6.96 4.57 18.14
C HIS A 69 6.54 5.72 19.06
N ASN A 70 7.32 5.97 20.12
CA ASN A 70 7.00 6.98 21.13
C ASN A 70 7.52 8.39 20.75
N SER A 71 8.01 8.59 19.52
CA SER A 71 8.58 9.87 19.05
C SER A 71 9.66 10.44 19.99
N LEU A 72 10.49 9.56 20.57
CA LEU A 72 11.57 9.96 21.47
C LEU A 72 12.70 10.62 20.68
N THR A 73 13.43 11.54 21.33
CA THR A 73 14.64 12.13 20.72
C THR A 73 15.63 11.03 20.38
N LEU A 74 15.88 10.86 19.08
CA LEU A 74 16.87 9.93 18.58
C LEU A 74 18.29 10.51 18.78
N PRO A 75 19.29 9.67 19.10
CA PRO A 75 20.68 10.11 19.13
C PRO A 75 21.06 10.73 17.79
N GLY A 76 21.65 11.93 17.82
CA GLY A 76 21.99 12.67 16.60
C GLY A 76 23.15 12.08 15.78
N ALA A 77 23.81 11.04 16.28
CA ALA A 77 24.87 10.30 15.59
C ALA A 77 24.44 8.85 15.39
N TYR A 78 24.46 8.40 14.12
CA TYR A 78 24.25 7.00 13.75
C TYR A 78 25.55 6.38 13.20
N PRO A 79 25.83 5.10 13.47
CA PRO A 79 25.10 4.23 14.40
C PRO A 79 25.27 4.70 15.86
N TYR A 80 24.25 4.48 16.70
CA TYR A 80 24.36 4.69 18.15
C TYR A 80 24.49 3.35 18.89
N SER A 81 25.09 3.37 20.06
CA SER A 81 25.36 2.16 20.84
C SER A 81 24.44 2.01 22.03
N LEU A 82 24.01 0.77 22.28
CA LEU A 82 23.26 0.36 23.46
C LEU A 82 24.01 -0.79 24.15
N GLU A 83 24.31 -0.63 25.44
CA GLU A 83 24.91 -1.69 26.25
C GLU A 83 23.84 -2.65 26.76
N VAL A 84 24.00 -3.94 26.48
CA VAL A 84 23.06 -5.00 26.85
C VAL A 84 23.81 -6.04 27.68
N GLY A 85 23.92 -5.76 28.98
CA GLY A 85 24.67 -6.58 29.92
C GLY A 85 26.18 -6.57 29.64
N SER A 86 26.71 -7.65 29.07
CA SER A 86 28.13 -7.77 28.68
C SER A 86 28.37 -7.73 27.17
N ALA A 87 27.33 -7.44 26.40
CA ALA A 87 27.34 -7.33 24.95
C ALA A 87 26.89 -5.92 24.56
N GLN A 88 27.21 -5.50 23.34
CA GLN A 88 26.88 -4.17 22.83
C GLN A 88 26.05 -4.31 21.56
N ALA A 89 25.02 -3.49 21.40
CA ALA A 89 24.28 -3.33 20.15
C ALA A 89 24.67 -2.01 19.47
N GLN A 90 24.83 -2.04 18.15
CA GLN A 90 24.96 -0.84 17.31
C GLN A 90 23.73 -0.71 16.42
N ILE A 91 22.99 0.38 16.59
CA ILE A 91 21.71 0.60 15.94
C ILE A 91 21.87 1.65 14.84
N THR A 92 21.43 1.31 13.64
CA THR A 92 21.27 2.23 12.51
C THR A 92 19.80 2.34 12.20
N ILE A 93 19.30 3.58 12.10
CA ILE A 93 17.96 3.86 11.60
C ILE A 93 18.14 4.58 10.28
N SER A 94 17.62 4.00 9.19
CA SER A 94 17.68 4.65 7.88
C SER A 94 16.86 5.95 7.90
N PRO A 95 17.18 6.91 7.03
CA PRO A 95 16.23 7.98 6.73
C PRO A 95 14.87 7.39 6.38
N LEU A 96 13.81 8.13 6.68
CA LEU A 96 12.48 7.78 6.23
C LEU A 96 12.45 7.88 4.70
N PHE A 97 12.08 6.79 4.05
CA PHE A 97 11.93 6.72 2.61
C PHE A 97 10.57 6.11 2.33
N PHE A 98 9.67 6.89 1.72
CA PHE A 98 8.40 6.35 1.27
C PHE A 98 7.57 5.70 2.41
N GLY A 99 7.43 6.42 3.53
CA GLY A 99 6.67 5.92 4.69
C GLY A 99 7.26 4.70 5.39
N SER A 100 8.41 4.19 4.91
CA SER A 100 9.12 3.05 5.46
C SER A 100 10.52 3.46 5.89
N ARG A 101 11.02 2.85 6.95
CA ARG A 101 12.41 2.96 7.36
C ARG A 101 12.88 1.65 7.93
N THR A 102 14.15 1.36 7.71
CA THR A 102 14.79 0.16 8.22
C THR A 102 15.49 0.49 9.53
N VAL A 103 15.24 -0.33 10.54
CA VAL A 103 16.02 -0.35 11.77
C VAL A 103 16.90 -1.59 11.70
N THR A 104 18.21 -1.39 11.76
CA THR A 104 19.20 -2.47 11.79
C THR A 104 19.95 -2.40 13.11
N SER A 105 20.06 -3.52 13.80
CA SER A 105 20.77 -3.63 15.07
C SER A 105 21.82 -4.74 14.99
N SER A 106 23.09 -4.38 15.15
CA SER A 106 24.23 -5.30 15.19
C SER A 106 24.66 -5.53 16.63
N GLY A 107 24.36 -6.72 17.17
CA GLY A 107 24.80 -7.16 18.48
C GLY A 107 26.18 -7.82 18.43
N ASN A 108 27.08 -7.43 19.32
CA ASN A 108 28.43 -7.97 19.45
C ASN A 108 28.71 -8.43 20.88
N SER A 109 29.13 -9.70 21.02
CA SER A 109 29.63 -10.26 22.27
C SER A 109 30.99 -10.93 22.04
N LEU A 110 32.06 -10.31 22.51
CA LEU A 110 33.45 -10.81 22.38
C LEU A 110 33.83 -11.24 20.95
N GLY A 111 33.41 -10.46 19.95
CA GLY A 111 33.71 -10.72 18.53
C GLY A 111 32.79 -11.74 17.86
N ARG A 112 31.70 -12.17 18.51
CA ARG A 112 30.55 -12.81 17.86
C ARG A 112 29.53 -11.74 17.53
N VAL A 113 29.19 -11.64 16.24
CA VAL A 113 28.26 -10.64 15.72
C VAL A 113 26.97 -11.34 15.30
N ARG A 114 25.85 -10.70 15.61
CA ARG A 114 24.52 -11.03 15.11
C ARG A 114 23.83 -9.76 14.64
N ILE A 115 23.08 -9.83 13.54
CA ILE A 115 22.42 -8.65 12.99
C ILE A 115 20.93 -8.93 12.79
N ALA A 116 20.11 -8.13 13.44
CA ALA A 116 18.65 -8.13 13.28
C ALA A 116 18.22 -6.90 12.47
N GLU A 117 17.25 -7.09 11.60
CA GLU A 117 16.66 -6.04 10.76
C GLU A 117 15.14 -6.08 10.89
N ALA A 118 14.54 -4.91 11.09
CA ALA A 118 13.10 -4.71 11.01
C ALA A 118 12.78 -3.56 10.06
N VAL A 119 11.69 -3.72 9.31
CA VAL A 119 11.12 -2.65 8.48
C VAL A 119 9.93 -2.05 9.22
N TYR A 120 9.99 -0.75 9.44
CA TYR A 120 9.01 0.03 10.20
C TYR A 120 8.28 0.99 9.26
N GLU A 121 6.98 0.78 9.10
CA GLU A 121 6.16 1.48 8.11
C GLU A 121 5.03 2.27 8.78
N ILE A 122 4.58 3.33 8.11
CA ILE A 122 3.38 4.06 8.49
C ILE A 122 2.17 3.15 8.25
N LYS A 123 1.53 2.71 9.32
CA LYS A 123 0.20 2.11 9.34
C LYS A 123 -0.81 3.16 8.89
N ALA A 124 -1.35 3.01 7.68
CA ALA A 124 -2.54 3.75 7.28
C ALA A 124 -3.71 3.28 8.17
N THR A 125 -4.06 4.05 9.20
CA THR A 125 -5.27 3.79 9.99
C THR A 125 -6.48 4.31 9.22
N ASP A 126 -7.40 3.39 8.87
CA ASP A 126 -8.81 3.58 8.53
C ASP A 126 -9.17 4.60 7.44
N ALA A 127 -8.63 4.38 6.24
CA ALA A 127 -9.29 4.76 4.99
C ALA A 127 -8.91 3.76 3.89
N GLU A 128 -9.46 2.55 3.97
CA GLU A 128 -9.37 1.55 2.91
C GLU A 128 -10.52 1.77 1.92
N PHE A 129 -10.26 1.62 0.63
CA PHE A 129 -11.31 1.68 -0.39
C PHE A 129 -12.16 0.39 -0.32
N PHE A 130 -13.22 0.42 0.49
CA PHE A 130 -14.10 -0.74 0.71
C PHE A 130 -15.13 -0.96 -0.40
N PHE A 131 -15.27 0.01 -1.33
CA PHE A 131 -16.37 0.07 -2.28
C PHE A 131 -15.85 0.24 -3.70
N GLY A 132 -16.59 -0.30 -4.66
CA GLY A 132 -16.32 -0.07 -6.09
C GLY A 132 -16.47 1.38 -6.52
N ALA A 133 -17.27 2.16 -5.79
CA ALA A 133 -17.23 3.62 -5.81
C ALA A 133 -17.46 4.14 -4.39
N HIS A 134 -16.52 4.94 -3.87
CA HIS A 134 -16.69 5.73 -2.64
C HIS A 134 -16.98 7.17 -3.03
N VAL A 135 -18.23 7.57 -2.86
CA VAL A 135 -18.77 8.82 -3.38
C VAL A 135 -19.07 9.77 -2.21
N GLY A 136 -18.62 11.01 -2.34
CA GLY A 136 -18.88 12.07 -1.37
C GLY A 136 -20.30 12.61 -1.48
N GLU A 137 -20.52 13.80 -0.91
CA GLU A 137 -21.85 14.45 -0.85
C GLU A 137 -22.37 14.88 -2.23
N GLY A 138 -21.49 15.00 -3.23
CA GLY A 138 -21.84 15.31 -4.61
C GLY A 138 -22.58 14.19 -5.34
N GLY A 139 -22.57 12.97 -4.81
CA GLY A 139 -23.38 11.86 -5.31
C GLY A 139 -22.85 11.20 -6.59
N LEU A 140 -23.52 10.11 -6.98
CA LEU A 140 -23.17 9.28 -8.13
C LEU A 140 -24.23 9.42 -9.22
N GLU A 141 -23.81 9.78 -10.43
CA GLU A 141 -24.67 9.92 -11.59
C GLU A 141 -24.25 8.92 -12.68
N LEU A 142 -25.14 7.99 -13.02
CA LEU A 142 -24.97 7.06 -14.13
C LEU A 142 -25.77 7.55 -15.33
N GLY A 143 -25.11 7.71 -16.48
CA GLY A 143 -25.76 7.92 -17.76
C GLY A 143 -26.53 6.67 -18.22
N ASN A 144 -27.24 6.80 -19.34
CA ASN A 144 -27.99 5.69 -19.93
C ASN A 144 -27.05 4.54 -20.30
N GLN A 145 -27.46 3.30 -20.05
CA GLN A 145 -26.70 2.08 -20.39
C GLN A 145 -25.30 2.04 -19.75
N SER A 146 -25.11 2.70 -18.60
CA SER A 146 -23.84 2.68 -17.85
C SER A 146 -23.90 1.72 -16.66
N ASP A 147 -22.73 1.26 -16.21
CA ASP A 147 -22.63 0.21 -15.19
C ASP A 147 -21.50 0.44 -14.19
N VAL A 148 -21.80 0.11 -12.92
CA VAL A 148 -20.79 -0.08 -11.87
C VAL A 148 -20.68 -1.57 -11.55
N LEU A 149 -19.51 -2.14 -11.84
CA LEU A 149 -19.17 -3.50 -11.42
C LEU A 149 -18.57 -3.52 -10.01
N GLY A 150 -19.39 -3.31 -8.99
CA GLY A 150 -18.97 -3.38 -7.59
C GLY A 150 -20.03 -2.84 -6.64
N ASN A 151 -19.68 -2.74 -5.36
CA ASN A 151 -20.51 -2.07 -4.36
C ASN A 151 -20.36 -0.54 -4.48
N VAL A 152 -21.38 0.21 -4.10
CA VAL A 152 -21.36 1.67 -4.07
C VAL A 152 -21.69 2.15 -2.67
N PHE A 153 -20.86 3.03 -2.14
CA PHE A 153 -21.17 3.82 -0.95
C PHE A 153 -21.21 5.29 -1.33
N SER A 154 -22.26 5.99 -0.91
CA SER A 154 -22.46 7.40 -1.25
C SER A 154 -22.92 8.23 -0.05
N ASN A 155 -22.21 9.32 0.21
CA ASN A 155 -22.70 10.38 1.10
C ASN A 155 -23.70 11.32 0.43
N GLY A 156 -23.89 11.18 -0.89
CA GLY A 156 -24.84 11.95 -1.70
C GLY A 156 -25.92 11.07 -2.33
N ASP A 157 -26.76 11.68 -3.15
CA ASP A 157 -27.78 10.93 -3.91
C ASP A 157 -27.11 10.03 -4.97
N VAL A 158 -27.80 8.95 -5.36
CA VAL A 158 -27.38 8.07 -6.44
C VAL A 158 -28.48 8.07 -7.50
N SER A 159 -28.11 8.47 -8.71
CA SER A 159 -29.02 8.51 -9.84
C SER A 159 -28.57 7.58 -10.95
N LEU A 160 -29.50 6.76 -11.45
CA LEU A 160 -29.28 5.83 -12.54
C LEU A 160 -29.94 6.34 -13.82
N GLY A 161 -29.27 6.13 -14.95
CA GLY A 161 -29.81 6.41 -16.28
C GLY A 161 -30.77 5.32 -16.75
N ASN A 162 -31.45 5.57 -17.87
CA ASN A 162 -32.39 4.62 -18.45
C ASN A 162 -31.66 3.47 -19.16
N ASN A 163 -32.15 2.25 -18.97
CA ASN A 163 -31.53 1.01 -19.44
C ASN A 163 -32.45 0.14 -20.30
N ALA A 164 -33.38 0.77 -21.04
CA ALA A 164 -34.29 0.11 -21.96
C ALA A 164 -33.55 -0.72 -23.05
N GLY A 165 -33.30 -1.99 -22.75
CA GLY A 165 -32.74 -3.01 -23.64
C GLY A 165 -33.17 -4.41 -23.18
N ILE A 166 -33.96 -5.10 -24.01
CA ILE A 166 -34.44 -6.46 -23.71
C ILE A 166 -33.24 -7.42 -23.73
N GLY A 167 -32.87 -7.97 -22.57
CA GLY A 167 -31.90 -9.07 -22.46
C GLY A 167 -30.43 -8.67 -22.23
N THR A 168 -30.14 -7.44 -21.85
CA THR A 168 -28.76 -6.99 -21.56
C THR A 168 -28.47 -6.92 -20.07
N ILE A 169 -27.31 -7.46 -19.67
CA ILE A 169 -26.69 -7.46 -18.33
C ILE A 169 -26.15 -6.05 -17.96
N PHE A 170 -26.59 -5.01 -18.67
CA PHE A 170 -26.00 -3.67 -18.64
C PHE A 170 -27.06 -2.64 -18.31
N GLY A 171 -26.75 -1.74 -17.39
CA GLY A 171 -27.63 -0.70 -16.88
C GLY A 171 -27.90 -0.74 -15.37
N GLY A 172 -26.87 -0.73 -14.54
CA GLY A 172 -27.08 -0.69 -13.10
C GLY A 172 -25.83 -0.84 -12.24
N ILE A 173 -26.07 -1.23 -11.00
CA ILE A 173 -25.02 -1.50 -10.02
C ILE A 173 -25.06 -3.01 -9.75
N SER A 174 -23.97 -3.71 -10.07
CA SER A 174 -23.90 -5.17 -9.90
C SER A 174 -23.80 -5.61 -8.44
N GLY A 175 -23.25 -4.75 -7.57
CA GLY A 175 -23.13 -4.96 -6.13
C GLY A 175 -24.23 -4.29 -5.33
N SER A 176 -23.96 -4.11 -4.04
CA SER A 176 -24.89 -3.44 -3.11
C SER A 176 -24.68 -1.92 -3.11
N VAL A 177 -25.73 -1.19 -2.72
CA VAL A 177 -25.72 0.28 -2.62
C VAL A 177 -26.05 0.70 -1.20
N GLU A 178 -25.29 1.64 -0.67
CA GLU A 178 -25.53 2.27 0.62
C GLU A 178 -25.47 3.80 0.49
N ILE A 179 -26.52 4.49 0.95
CA ILE A 179 -26.62 5.95 0.93
C ILE A 179 -26.75 6.46 2.37
N ALA A 180 -25.75 7.22 2.81
CA ALA A 180 -25.69 7.77 4.17
C ALA A 180 -26.46 9.09 4.35
N LYS A 181 -26.86 9.74 3.25
CA LYS A 181 -27.56 11.02 3.28
C LYS A 181 -28.97 10.87 3.86
N VAL A 182 -29.32 11.72 4.84
CA VAL A 182 -30.71 11.88 5.30
C VAL A 182 -31.54 12.54 4.21
N GLY A 183 -32.64 11.90 3.83
CA GLY A 183 -33.41 12.22 2.63
C GLY A 183 -32.69 11.85 1.33
N GLY A 184 -31.63 11.03 1.40
CA GLY A 184 -30.86 10.58 0.26
C GLY A 184 -31.68 9.70 -0.68
N ARG A 185 -31.57 9.94 -1.98
CA ARG A 185 -32.36 9.25 -3.01
C ARG A 185 -31.50 8.30 -3.83
N LEU A 186 -31.99 7.06 -3.98
CA LEU A 186 -31.64 6.17 -5.09
C LEU A 186 -32.76 6.25 -6.11
N TYR A 187 -32.50 6.88 -7.26
CA TYR A 187 -33.56 7.19 -8.21
C TYR A 187 -33.11 7.09 -9.67
N CYS A 188 -34.08 7.08 -10.58
CA CYS A 188 -33.83 7.19 -12.01
C CYS A 188 -34.14 8.61 -12.54
N THR A 189 -33.28 9.17 -13.39
CA THR A 189 -33.34 10.61 -13.76
C THR A 189 -34.43 11.00 -14.75
N ALA A 190 -34.96 10.08 -15.57
CA ALA A 190 -36.24 10.22 -16.30
C ALA A 190 -36.49 9.00 -17.22
N GLY A 191 -37.76 8.62 -17.40
CA GLY A 191 -38.18 7.68 -18.46
C GLY A 191 -37.98 6.20 -18.15
N CYS A 192 -37.86 5.85 -16.87
CA CYS A 192 -37.45 4.52 -16.40
C CYS A 192 -38.61 3.59 -16.04
N GLY A 193 -39.84 4.12 -15.99
CA GLY A 193 -41.09 3.37 -15.76
C GLY A 193 -41.53 2.41 -16.89
N GLY A 194 -40.58 1.89 -17.68
CA GLY A 194 -40.80 0.91 -18.74
C GLY A 194 -40.48 -0.53 -18.32
N ALA A 195 -40.49 -1.46 -19.28
CA ALA A 195 -40.28 -2.90 -19.05
C ALA A 195 -38.84 -3.29 -18.60
N SER A 196 -37.92 -2.33 -18.46
CA SER A 196 -36.51 -2.56 -18.10
C SER A 196 -35.98 -1.37 -17.30
N PRO A 197 -36.39 -1.22 -16.02
CA PRO A 197 -35.85 -0.19 -15.14
C PRO A 197 -34.36 -0.44 -14.87
N PRO A 198 -33.59 0.60 -14.47
CA PRO A 198 -32.26 0.37 -13.91
C PRO A 198 -32.36 -0.54 -12.68
N PHE A 199 -31.29 -1.26 -12.38
CA PHE A 199 -31.30 -2.21 -11.28
C PHE A 199 -30.08 -2.11 -10.35
N VAL A 200 -30.28 -2.55 -9.12
CA VAL A 200 -29.23 -2.90 -8.17
C VAL A 200 -29.32 -4.40 -7.95
N ASN A 201 -28.27 -5.12 -8.36
CA ASN A 201 -28.25 -6.57 -8.25
C ASN A 201 -27.92 -7.04 -6.82
N GLY A 202 -27.28 -6.20 -5.99
CA GLY A 202 -27.08 -6.46 -4.56
C GLY A 202 -28.23 -5.94 -3.68
N ASN A 203 -27.93 -5.70 -2.41
CA ASN A 203 -28.84 -5.07 -1.46
C ASN A 203 -28.83 -3.54 -1.63
N ALA A 204 -29.91 -2.87 -1.26
CA ALA A 204 -29.96 -1.42 -1.22
C ALA A 204 -30.35 -0.92 0.18
N THR A 205 -29.50 -0.09 0.77
CA THR A 205 -29.76 0.59 2.05
C THR A 205 -29.83 2.10 1.82
N VAL A 206 -31.05 2.63 1.70
CA VAL A 206 -31.31 3.99 1.20
C VAL A 206 -32.53 4.60 1.88
N ASP A 207 -32.57 5.92 2.10
CA ASP A 207 -33.74 6.55 2.73
C ASP A 207 -34.96 6.51 1.79
N ILE A 208 -34.77 6.98 0.55
CA ILE A 208 -35.79 7.07 -0.49
C ILE A 208 -35.33 6.28 -1.72
N CYS A 209 -36.13 5.31 -2.16
CA CYS A 209 -35.94 4.60 -3.42
C CYS A 209 -37.06 4.91 -4.42
N GLU A 210 -36.71 5.29 -5.65
CA GLU A 210 -37.65 5.68 -6.70
C GLU A 210 -37.31 5.07 -8.08
N GLU A 211 -38.20 4.25 -8.63
CA GLU A 211 -38.10 3.68 -9.99
C GLU A 211 -36.81 2.88 -10.30
N VAL A 212 -36.21 2.24 -9.29
CA VAL A 212 -35.03 1.35 -9.44
C VAL A 212 -35.38 -0.06 -8.99
N LEU A 213 -35.14 -1.07 -9.83
CA LEU A 213 -35.35 -2.47 -9.46
C LEU A 213 -34.26 -2.94 -8.48
N ILE A 214 -34.65 -3.30 -7.26
CA ILE A 214 -33.75 -3.94 -6.31
C ILE A 214 -33.94 -5.45 -6.41
N VAL A 215 -32.86 -6.18 -6.69
CA VAL A 215 -32.92 -7.64 -6.93
C VAL A 215 -32.92 -8.43 -5.63
N ASN A 216 -32.15 -7.98 -4.62
CA ASN A 216 -32.14 -8.57 -3.28
C ASN A 216 -32.87 -7.64 -2.28
N ASP A 217 -32.34 -7.49 -1.07
CA ASP A 217 -33.05 -6.83 0.02
C ASP A 217 -33.05 -5.31 -0.14
N LEU A 218 -34.24 -4.71 -0.02
CA LEU A 218 -34.44 -3.26 0.08
C LEU A 218 -34.66 -2.84 1.54
N ASN A 219 -33.66 -2.15 2.09
CA ASN A 219 -33.72 -1.49 3.38
C ASN A 219 -33.98 0.01 3.18
N ALA A 220 -35.23 0.45 3.32
CA ALA A 220 -35.61 1.84 3.07
C ALA A 220 -36.69 2.39 4.01
N ASN A 221 -36.85 3.71 4.03
CA ASN A 221 -37.98 4.37 4.67
C ASN A 221 -39.11 4.65 3.68
N THR A 222 -38.77 4.97 2.43
CA THR A 222 -39.72 5.21 1.34
C THR A 222 -39.34 4.40 0.11
N SER A 223 -40.32 3.66 -0.46
CA SER A 223 -40.18 2.97 -1.74
C SER A 223 -41.32 3.39 -2.67
N ASN A 224 -40.97 3.90 -3.85
CA ASN A 224 -41.90 4.24 -4.92
C ASN A 224 -41.43 3.59 -6.22
N GLY A 225 -41.97 2.42 -6.55
CA GLY A 225 -41.60 1.70 -7.76
C GLY A 225 -40.30 0.90 -7.68
N CYS A 226 -39.73 0.69 -6.48
CA CYS A 226 -38.54 -0.14 -6.27
C CYS A 226 -38.80 -1.58 -5.83
N GLY A 227 -40.04 -1.91 -5.46
CA GLY A 227 -40.40 -3.17 -4.82
C GLY A 227 -40.86 -3.00 -3.38
N ALA A 228 -41.13 -4.11 -2.70
CA ALA A 228 -41.47 -4.12 -1.28
C ALA A 228 -40.23 -3.76 -0.44
N ILE A 229 -40.46 -3.12 0.72
CA ILE A 229 -39.40 -2.89 1.70
C ILE A 229 -39.27 -4.14 2.55
N ASP A 230 -38.10 -4.78 2.52
CA ASP A 230 -37.80 -5.99 3.31
C ASP A 230 -37.54 -5.64 4.77
N THR A 231 -36.77 -4.56 5.00
CA THR A 231 -36.47 -4.05 6.34
C THR A 231 -36.69 -2.53 6.38
N PRO A 232 -37.50 -2.01 7.32
CA PRO A 232 -37.56 -0.57 7.56
C PRO A 232 -36.18 -0.05 8.00
N LEU A 233 -35.67 0.98 7.31
CA LEU A 233 -34.34 1.53 7.60
C LEU A 233 -34.30 2.25 8.96
N GLY A 234 -35.32 3.06 9.26
CA GLY A 234 -35.30 3.96 10.41
C GLY A 234 -34.39 5.16 10.15
N ALA A 235 -33.11 5.04 10.49
CA ALA A 235 -32.10 6.08 10.23
C ALA A 235 -31.09 5.59 9.18
N PRO A 236 -30.69 6.44 8.22
CA PRO A 236 -29.61 6.12 7.31
C PRO A 236 -28.29 5.80 8.04
N PRO A 237 -27.40 5.02 7.41
CA PRO A 237 -26.07 4.76 7.94
C PRO A 237 -25.26 6.06 8.09
N ALA A 238 -24.20 5.99 8.90
CA ALA A 238 -23.33 7.14 9.11
C ALA A 238 -22.54 7.47 7.84
N SER A 239 -22.38 8.76 7.55
CA SER A 239 -21.51 9.25 6.48
C SER A 239 -20.07 8.79 6.72
N ILE A 240 -19.43 8.27 5.67
CA ILE A 240 -18.01 7.89 5.69
C ILE A 240 -17.24 8.96 4.92
N PRO A 241 -16.34 9.73 5.57
CA PRO A 241 -15.53 10.74 4.90
C PRO A 241 -14.79 10.15 3.69
N LEU A 242 -14.56 10.97 2.67
CA LEU A 242 -13.73 10.53 1.54
C LEU A 242 -12.33 10.14 2.03
N PRO A 243 -11.66 9.17 1.38
CA PRO A 243 -10.27 8.86 1.68
C PRO A 243 -9.42 10.13 1.58
N PHE A 244 -8.37 10.30 2.38
CA PHE A 244 -7.45 11.46 2.29
C PHE A 244 -8.13 12.84 2.42
N ASP A 245 -9.16 12.94 3.26
CA ASP A 245 -9.85 14.21 3.55
C ASP A 245 -8.99 15.21 4.37
N ASP A 246 -7.91 14.74 5.00
CA ASP A 246 -6.94 15.59 5.69
C ASP A 246 -6.15 16.50 4.72
N PRO A 247 -6.34 17.83 4.75
CA PRO A 247 -5.59 18.75 3.90
C PRO A 247 -4.09 18.75 4.18
N ALA A 248 -3.66 18.39 5.40
CA ALA A 248 -2.24 18.33 5.75
C ALA A 248 -1.54 17.18 5.02
N LEU A 249 -2.24 16.07 4.79
CA LEU A 249 -1.74 14.95 4.01
C LEU A 249 -1.43 15.36 2.56
N ILE A 250 -2.42 15.98 1.89
CA ILE A 250 -2.27 16.45 0.51
C ILE A 250 -1.15 17.48 0.42
N GLN A 251 -1.03 18.35 1.42
CA GLN A 251 0.08 19.31 1.48
C GLN A 251 1.43 18.61 1.62
N GLY A 252 1.54 17.54 2.41
CA GLY A 252 2.75 16.72 2.52
C GLY A 252 3.21 16.12 1.18
N TRP A 253 2.29 15.73 0.30
CA TRP A 253 2.60 15.32 -1.08
C TRP A 253 3.15 16.46 -1.92
N LYS A 254 2.52 17.64 -1.85
CA LYS A 254 2.97 18.85 -2.56
C LYS A 254 4.36 19.29 -2.10
N ASP A 255 4.64 19.23 -0.80
CA ASP A 255 5.94 19.56 -0.22
C ASP A 255 7.01 18.55 -0.65
N THR A 256 6.68 17.26 -0.71
CA THR A 256 7.58 16.20 -1.20
C THR A 256 7.96 16.42 -2.67
N ALA A 257 7.00 16.79 -3.51
CA ALA A 257 7.25 17.14 -4.90
C ALA A 257 8.14 18.40 -5.02
N ALA A 258 7.83 19.44 -4.26
CA ALA A 258 8.58 20.70 -4.25
C ALA A 258 10.03 20.52 -3.77
N ALA A 259 10.28 19.62 -2.82
CA ALA A 259 11.63 19.29 -2.34
C ALA A 259 12.53 18.71 -3.44
N GLY A 260 11.96 18.10 -4.48
CA GLY A 260 12.70 17.65 -5.66
C GLY A 260 13.05 18.76 -6.66
N GLY A 261 12.58 19.99 -6.42
CA GLY A 261 12.83 21.18 -7.22
C GLY A 261 11.64 21.60 -8.09
N THR A 262 11.76 22.77 -8.71
CA THR A 262 10.67 23.42 -9.44
C THR A 262 11.00 23.56 -10.93
N ILE A 263 10.03 23.24 -11.78
CA ILE A 263 9.97 23.58 -13.21
C ILE A 263 9.04 24.79 -13.33
N THR A 264 9.57 25.91 -13.80
CA THR A 264 8.82 27.14 -13.96
C THR A 264 8.12 27.18 -15.32
N GLY A 265 6.81 27.42 -15.29
CA GLY A 265 5.96 27.45 -16.48
C GLY A 265 5.38 26.08 -16.85
N ASP A 266 4.83 26.00 -18.05
CA ASP A 266 4.26 24.79 -18.60
C ASP A 266 5.36 23.78 -18.96
N TYR A 267 5.06 22.50 -18.81
CA TYR A 267 5.93 21.40 -19.16
C TYR A 267 5.23 20.44 -20.12
N THR A 268 5.81 20.26 -21.30
CA THR A 268 5.31 19.34 -22.32
C THR A 268 6.33 18.26 -22.57
N VAL A 269 5.92 16.99 -22.46
CA VAL A 269 6.75 15.87 -22.91
C VAL A 269 6.71 15.85 -24.45
N PRO A 270 7.86 15.89 -25.13
CA PRO A 270 7.87 15.90 -26.59
C PRO A 270 7.22 14.65 -27.18
N ALA A 271 6.44 14.81 -28.25
CA ALA A 271 5.73 13.72 -28.93
C ALA A 271 6.66 12.57 -29.32
N PHE A 272 6.20 11.33 -29.16
CA PHE A 272 6.95 10.10 -29.45
C PHE A 272 8.31 9.97 -28.75
N THR A 273 8.49 10.66 -27.62
CA THR A 273 9.70 10.54 -26.79
C THR A 273 9.38 10.01 -25.40
N THR A 274 10.38 9.40 -24.77
CA THR A 274 10.31 8.98 -23.38
C THR A 274 11.12 9.92 -22.52
N VAL A 275 10.50 10.45 -21.46
CA VAL A 275 11.17 11.30 -20.48
C VAL A 275 10.88 10.79 -19.08
N SER A 276 11.89 10.83 -18.21
CA SER A 276 11.72 10.51 -16.79
C SER A 276 11.69 11.77 -15.94
N LEU A 277 10.71 11.89 -15.06
CA LEU A 277 10.67 12.93 -14.03
C LEU A 277 10.73 12.32 -12.63
N GLY A 278 11.67 12.81 -11.83
CA GLY A 278 11.68 12.59 -10.39
C GLY A 278 10.73 13.53 -9.67
N ARG A 279 10.86 13.62 -8.35
CA ARG A 279 10.10 14.57 -7.54
C ARG A 279 10.22 15.97 -8.14
N LYS A 280 9.10 16.60 -8.51
CA LYS A 280 9.08 17.95 -9.09
C LYS A 280 7.78 18.67 -8.84
N LYS A 281 7.89 19.97 -8.57
CA LYS A 281 6.80 20.94 -8.72
C LYS A 281 6.84 21.54 -10.12
N ILE A 282 5.73 21.59 -10.83
CA ILE A 282 5.54 22.27 -12.12
C ILE A 282 4.59 23.44 -11.87
N THR A 283 5.04 24.68 -12.10
CA THR A 283 4.21 25.86 -11.77
C THR A 283 3.13 26.18 -12.80
N GLY A 284 3.25 25.62 -14.01
CA GLY A 284 2.24 25.70 -15.07
C GLY A 284 1.52 24.38 -15.28
N ASN A 285 1.09 24.14 -16.52
CA ASN A 285 0.41 22.92 -16.94
C ASN A 285 1.39 21.80 -17.29
N LEU A 286 0.94 20.54 -17.20
CA LEU A 286 1.64 19.36 -17.70
C LEU A 286 0.89 18.79 -18.91
N LEU A 287 1.59 18.59 -20.02
CA LEU A 287 1.06 17.96 -21.23
C LEU A 287 1.89 16.73 -21.62
N VAL A 288 1.24 15.58 -21.75
CA VAL A 288 1.79 14.35 -22.34
C VAL A 288 0.87 13.97 -23.49
N ASP A 289 1.38 14.01 -24.72
CA ASP A 289 0.54 13.94 -25.92
C ASP A 289 1.25 13.21 -27.06
N ASN A 290 0.47 12.73 -28.04
CA ASN A 290 0.93 12.18 -29.32
C ASN A 290 2.00 11.09 -29.14
N GLY A 291 1.63 10.01 -28.43
CA GLY A 291 2.52 8.86 -28.22
C GLY A 291 3.74 9.14 -27.34
N ALA A 292 3.78 10.26 -26.61
CA ALA A 292 4.83 10.53 -25.63
C ALA A 292 4.71 9.62 -24.40
N THR A 293 5.84 9.29 -23.79
CA THR A 293 5.92 8.49 -22.55
C THR A 293 6.53 9.30 -21.42
N LEU A 294 5.83 9.40 -20.29
CA LEU A 294 6.33 9.97 -19.04
C LEU A 294 6.58 8.86 -18.01
N VAL A 295 7.84 8.64 -17.66
CA VAL A 295 8.24 7.73 -16.58
C VAL A 295 8.33 8.51 -15.27
N VAL A 296 7.50 8.18 -14.31
CA VAL A 296 7.42 8.87 -13.01
C VAL A 296 8.28 8.13 -11.99
N THR A 297 9.37 8.77 -11.56
CA THR A 297 10.33 8.25 -10.58
C THR A 297 10.15 8.87 -9.18
N GLY A 298 9.14 9.74 -9.00
CA GLY A 298 8.80 10.37 -7.73
C GLY A 298 7.54 11.23 -7.82
N THR A 299 7.03 11.70 -6.68
CA THR A 299 5.80 12.50 -6.60
C THR A 299 5.88 13.78 -7.41
N LEU A 300 4.88 14.02 -8.27
CA LEU A 300 4.74 15.23 -9.07
C LEU A 300 3.63 16.12 -8.50
N TRP A 301 3.89 17.43 -8.46
CA TRP A 301 2.87 18.44 -8.16
C TRP A 301 2.78 19.42 -9.33
N VAL A 302 1.63 19.46 -9.99
CA VAL A 302 1.31 20.40 -11.06
C VAL A 302 0.36 21.45 -10.52
N VAL A 303 0.76 22.72 -10.56
CA VAL A 303 -0.09 23.83 -10.09
C VAL A 303 -1.19 24.14 -11.12
N GLY A 304 -0.92 23.90 -12.40
CA GLY A 304 -1.90 24.01 -13.47
C GLY A 304 -2.70 22.73 -13.70
N ASN A 305 -3.15 22.58 -14.93
CA ASN A 305 -3.86 21.40 -15.41
C ASN A 305 -2.91 20.31 -15.88
N ILE A 306 -3.40 19.07 -15.93
CA ILE A 306 -2.71 17.92 -16.52
C ILE A 306 -3.53 17.41 -17.68
N ASP A 307 -2.92 17.33 -18.86
CA ASP A 307 -3.50 16.70 -20.05
C ASP A 307 -2.64 15.50 -20.46
N VAL A 308 -3.23 14.30 -20.50
CA VAL A 308 -2.62 13.08 -21.07
C VAL A 308 -3.54 12.59 -22.18
N LYS A 309 -3.08 12.62 -23.45
CA LYS A 309 -3.97 12.34 -24.59
C LYS A 309 -3.24 11.79 -25.82
N ASN A 310 -4.03 11.31 -26.79
CA ASN A 310 -3.59 10.81 -28.10
C ASN A 310 -2.46 9.78 -27.99
N ASP A 311 -2.81 8.60 -27.46
CA ASP A 311 -1.93 7.44 -27.32
C ASP A 311 -0.70 7.69 -26.40
N ALA A 312 -0.73 8.74 -25.57
CA ALA A 312 0.28 9.02 -24.57
C ALA A 312 0.26 7.99 -23.42
N ASP A 313 1.43 7.72 -22.86
CA ASP A 313 1.64 6.75 -21.80
C ASP A 313 2.32 7.41 -20.59
N VAL A 314 1.75 7.23 -19.40
CA VAL A 314 2.32 7.71 -18.13
C VAL A 314 2.40 6.53 -17.18
N HIS A 315 3.59 6.18 -16.72
CA HIS A 315 3.73 5.05 -15.82
C HIS A 315 4.77 5.28 -14.73
N LEU A 316 4.65 4.55 -13.63
CA LEU A 316 5.67 4.56 -12.58
C LEU A 316 6.92 3.84 -13.08
N ASP A 317 8.07 4.34 -12.65
CA ASP A 317 9.34 3.66 -12.88
C ASP A 317 9.34 2.26 -12.25
N ALA A 318 10.01 1.30 -12.90
CA ALA A 318 10.11 -0.07 -12.41
C ALA A 318 10.72 -0.17 -11.00
N GLY A 319 11.52 0.83 -10.59
CA GLY A 319 12.07 0.96 -9.24
C GLY A 319 11.03 1.08 -8.12
N TYR A 320 9.77 1.38 -8.44
CA TYR A 320 8.68 1.34 -7.46
C TYR A 320 8.38 -0.09 -6.98
N GLY A 321 8.75 -1.15 -7.72
CA GLY A 321 8.39 -2.51 -7.33
C GLY A 321 6.87 -2.63 -7.14
N SER A 322 6.41 -3.22 -6.04
CA SER A 322 4.98 -3.31 -5.70
C SER A 322 4.40 -2.05 -5.05
N THR A 323 5.15 -0.95 -4.93
CA THR A 323 4.66 0.30 -4.31
C THR A 323 3.95 1.21 -5.30
N SER A 324 3.06 2.06 -4.80
CA SER A 324 2.25 2.98 -5.62
C SER A 324 2.80 4.41 -5.61
N GLY A 325 2.40 5.20 -6.62
CA GLY A 325 2.83 6.57 -6.80
C GLY A 325 1.66 7.52 -7.04
N ILE A 326 1.92 8.82 -6.87
CA ILE A 326 0.90 9.86 -6.94
C ILE A 326 1.37 11.05 -7.76
N ILE A 327 0.45 11.59 -8.56
CA ILE A 327 0.54 12.87 -9.25
C ILE A 327 -0.59 13.77 -8.75
N VAL A 328 -0.23 14.94 -8.22
CA VAL A 328 -1.17 15.93 -7.69
C VAL A 328 -1.31 17.10 -8.66
N ALA A 329 -2.55 17.49 -8.98
CA ALA A 329 -2.87 18.71 -9.71
C ALA A 329 -3.70 19.67 -8.85
N ASP A 330 -3.34 20.96 -8.82
CA ASP A 330 -4.23 21.98 -8.27
C ASP A 330 -5.34 22.35 -9.26
N GLY A 331 -5.10 22.14 -10.56
CA GLY A 331 -6.07 22.30 -11.65
C GLY A 331 -6.80 21.02 -12.03
N LYS A 332 -7.33 21.02 -13.26
CA LYS A 332 -8.08 19.91 -13.85
C LYS A 332 -7.15 18.85 -14.44
N ILE A 333 -7.61 17.62 -14.47
CA ILE A 333 -6.91 16.48 -15.06
C ILE A 333 -7.77 15.90 -16.19
N LEU A 334 -7.23 15.85 -17.39
CA LEU A 334 -7.84 15.23 -18.55
C LEU A 334 -6.98 14.04 -19.01
N LEU A 335 -7.56 12.85 -18.97
CA LEU A 335 -7.00 11.62 -19.52
C LEU A 335 -7.90 11.21 -20.69
N ASP A 336 -7.41 11.32 -21.92
CA ASP A 336 -8.22 11.24 -23.13
C ASP A 336 -7.57 10.42 -24.25
N ASN A 337 -8.33 10.09 -25.29
CA ASN A 337 -7.90 9.49 -26.56
C ASN A 337 -6.80 8.42 -26.42
N ASN A 338 -7.19 7.22 -25.97
CA ASN A 338 -6.32 6.06 -25.81
C ASN A 338 -5.10 6.28 -24.89
N SER A 339 -5.09 7.33 -24.08
CA SER A 339 -4.03 7.49 -23.09
C SER A 339 -4.02 6.35 -22.09
N VAL A 340 -2.83 5.99 -21.61
CA VAL A 340 -2.64 4.96 -20.60
C VAL A 340 -1.91 5.56 -19.41
N SER A 341 -2.43 5.30 -18.22
CA SER A 341 -1.81 5.69 -16.96
C SER A 341 -1.77 4.50 -16.00
N SER A 342 -0.57 4.07 -15.61
CA SER A 342 -0.39 2.82 -14.88
C SER A 342 0.73 2.87 -13.83
N GLY A 343 0.74 1.88 -12.92
CA GLY A 343 1.80 1.66 -11.95
C GLY A 343 3.13 1.20 -12.56
N SER A 344 3.94 0.49 -11.78
CA SER A 344 5.29 0.05 -12.19
C SER A 344 5.31 -1.15 -13.13
N GLY A 345 4.14 -1.76 -13.36
CA GLY A 345 3.98 -3.06 -14.03
C GLY A 345 4.11 -4.27 -13.09
N GLN A 346 4.40 -4.07 -11.80
CA GLN A 346 4.31 -5.13 -10.78
C GLN A 346 2.92 -5.15 -10.13
N ALA A 347 2.46 -6.34 -9.73
CA ALA A 347 1.21 -6.47 -8.98
C ALA A 347 1.27 -5.66 -7.67
N GLY A 348 0.20 -4.93 -7.36
CA GLY A 348 0.11 -4.05 -6.19
C GLY A 348 0.62 -2.62 -6.41
N SER A 349 1.28 -2.33 -7.53
CA SER A 349 1.74 -0.98 -7.88
C SER A 349 0.73 -0.27 -8.77
N TYR A 350 0.30 0.92 -8.34
CA TYR A 350 -0.71 1.72 -9.04
C TYR A 350 -0.32 3.20 -9.09
N LEU A 351 -0.74 3.88 -10.15
CA LEU A 351 -0.63 5.34 -10.25
C LEU A 351 -1.94 6.03 -9.91
N MET A 352 -1.90 6.94 -8.92
CA MET A 352 -3.04 7.78 -8.57
C MET A 352 -2.90 9.20 -9.13
N TYR A 353 -3.95 9.67 -9.79
CA TYR A 353 -4.15 11.09 -10.05
C TYR A 353 -5.06 11.70 -8.99
N LEU A 354 -4.59 12.78 -8.39
CA LEU A 354 -5.34 13.56 -7.42
C LEU A 354 -5.51 14.99 -7.91
N SER A 355 -6.76 15.45 -8.02
CA SER A 355 -7.05 16.87 -8.27
C SER A 355 -7.62 17.54 -7.02
N THR A 356 -7.03 18.67 -6.63
CA THR A 356 -7.60 19.56 -5.60
C THR A 356 -8.39 20.72 -6.18
N SER A 357 -8.78 20.66 -7.46
CA SER A 357 -9.59 21.69 -8.08
C SER A 357 -10.90 21.90 -7.31
N THR A 358 -11.22 23.17 -7.03
CA THR A 358 -12.42 23.57 -6.28
C THR A 358 -13.52 24.12 -7.18
N ASP A 359 -13.42 23.91 -8.50
CA ASP A 359 -14.45 24.37 -9.45
C ASP A 359 -15.73 23.56 -9.27
N ALA A 360 -16.57 23.96 -8.31
CA ALA A 360 -17.75 23.26 -7.81
C ALA A 360 -18.87 23.01 -8.87
N GLY A 361 -18.70 23.49 -10.10
CA GLY A 361 -19.63 23.28 -11.22
C GLY A 361 -19.02 22.60 -12.44
N SER A 362 -17.79 22.09 -12.35
CA SER A 362 -17.12 21.44 -13.47
C SER A 362 -16.37 20.19 -13.03
N GLU A 363 -16.04 19.33 -13.98
CA GLU A 363 -15.26 18.12 -13.72
C GLU A 363 -13.80 18.49 -13.37
N ALA A 364 -13.33 18.07 -12.19
CA ALA A 364 -11.92 18.18 -11.82
C ALA A 364 -11.07 17.12 -12.51
N ILE A 365 -11.65 15.94 -12.77
CA ILE A 365 -10.99 14.86 -13.49
C ILE A 365 -11.94 14.33 -14.56
N ALA A 366 -11.43 14.17 -15.78
CA ALA A 366 -12.16 13.57 -16.89
C ALA A 366 -11.32 12.43 -17.51
N LEU A 367 -11.88 11.22 -17.56
CA LEU A 367 -11.32 10.04 -18.22
C LEU A 367 -12.21 9.68 -19.40
N LYS A 368 -11.70 9.81 -20.64
CA LYS A 368 -12.50 9.78 -21.87
C LYS A 368 -11.85 8.98 -23.01
N ASN A 369 -12.66 8.61 -23.99
CA ASN A 369 -12.25 8.08 -25.30
C ASN A 369 -11.20 6.94 -25.23
N ASN A 370 -11.59 5.82 -24.62
CA ASN A 370 -10.76 4.62 -24.41
C ASN A 370 -9.52 4.80 -23.53
N ALA A 371 -9.40 5.94 -22.82
CA ALA A 371 -8.32 6.15 -21.87
C ALA A 371 -8.38 5.15 -20.71
N GLN A 372 -7.21 4.85 -20.15
CA GLN A 372 -7.04 3.91 -19.04
C GLN A 372 -6.28 4.58 -17.89
N ALA A 373 -6.77 4.39 -16.66
CA ALA A 373 -6.11 4.88 -15.45
C ALA A 373 -6.23 3.87 -14.31
N ASP A 374 -5.27 3.80 -13.40
CA ASP A 374 -5.43 2.95 -12.23
C ASP A 374 -6.41 3.59 -11.22
N ILE A 375 -6.05 4.74 -10.63
CA ILE A 375 -6.80 5.34 -9.52
C ILE A 375 -7.03 6.83 -9.77
N LEU A 376 -8.27 7.28 -9.63
CA LEU A 376 -8.66 8.71 -9.73
C LEU A 376 -9.27 9.20 -8.43
N TYR A 377 -8.81 10.36 -7.95
CA TYR A 377 -9.26 10.94 -6.69
C TYR A 377 -9.51 12.46 -6.76
N THR A 378 -10.60 12.94 -6.17
CA THR A 378 -10.81 14.37 -5.87
C THR A 378 -11.70 14.58 -4.65
N ASN A 379 -11.39 15.58 -3.83
CA ASN A 379 -12.13 15.88 -2.60
C ASN A 379 -13.24 16.94 -2.75
N ASN A 380 -13.23 17.73 -3.83
CA ASN A 380 -14.05 18.95 -3.91
C ASN A 380 -14.94 19.04 -5.16
N SER A 381 -14.81 18.11 -6.10
CA SER A 381 -15.40 18.23 -7.43
C SER A 381 -15.78 16.87 -8.03
N THR A 382 -16.27 16.86 -9.27
CA THR A 382 -16.79 15.66 -9.93
C THR A 382 -15.73 15.00 -10.81
N ILE A 383 -15.69 13.67 -10.79
CA ILE A 383 -14.93 12.83 -11.74
C ILE A 383 -15.88 12.36 -12.84
N LEU A 384 -15.53 12.60 -14.10
CA LEU A 384 -16.30 12.14 -15.27
C LEU A 384 -15.57 10.98 -15.96
N ILE A 385 -16.29 9.87 -16.16
CA ILE A 385 -15.83 8.69 -16.89
C ILE A 385 -16.72 8.54 -18.12
N ASP A 386 -16.16 8.60 -19.33
CA ASP A 386 -16.94 8.62 -20.57
C ASP A 386 -16.26 7.84 -21.72
N ASN A 387 -17.04 7.48 -22.73
CA ASN A 387 -16.62 6.85 -23.98
C ASN A 387 -15.56 5.74 -23.82
N ASN A 388 -15.97 4.57 -23.32
CA ASN A 388 -15.15 3.35 -23.20
C ASN A 388 -13.88 3.48 -22.33
N ALA A 389 -13.80 4.52 -21.50
CA ALA A 389 -12.79 4.66 -20.48
C ALA A 389 -12.76 3.45 -19.52
N ARG A 390 -11.56 3.10 -19.04
CA ARG A 390 -11.37 2.02 -18.08
C ARG A 390 -10.55 2.51 -16.90
N LEU A 391 -11.02 2.19 -15.70
CA LEU A 391 -10.29 2.49 -14.48
C LEU A 391 -10.44 1.36 -13.48
N ARG A 392 -9.49 1.24 -12.56
CA ARG A 392 -9.54 0.24 -11.48
C ARG A 392 -10.29 0.75 -10.27
N GLU A 393 -10.14 2.04 -9.95
CA GLU A 393 -10.71 2.64 -8.74
C GLU A 393 -10.98 4.13 -8.89
N VAL A 394 -12.04 4.59 -8.21
CA VAL A 394 -12.42 5.98 -8.14
C VAL A 394 -13.03 6.35 -6.79
N ALA A 395 -12.56 7.45 -6.22
CA ALA A 395 -13.23 8.13 -5.12
C ALA A 395 -13.30 9.63 -5.38
N GLY A 396 -14.47 10.22 -5.18
CA GLY A 396 -14.70 11.61 -5.60
C GLY A 396 -15.80 12.26 -4.80
N TYR A 397 -15.75 13.57 -4.61
CA TYR A 397 -16.90 14.34 -4.09
C TYR A 397 -18.16 14.02 -4.89
N GLY A 398 -18.07 14.00 -6.23
CA GLY A 398 -19.07 13.40 -7.09
C GLY A 398 -18.44 12.52 -8.17
N ILE A 399 -19.18 11.54 -8.67
CA ILE A 399 -18.76 10.70 -9.79
C ILE A 399 -19.87 10.68 -10.84
N ARG A 400 -19.52 10.90 -12.10
CA ARG A 400 -20.43 10.87 -13.25
C ARG A 400 -19.93 9.89 -14.30
N LEU A 401 -20.77 8.93 -14.66
CA LEU A 401 -20.55 8.04 -15.80
C LEU A 401 -21.36 8.55 -16.98
N GLY A 402 -20.71 8.73 -18.14
CA GLY A 402 -21.39 9.03 -19.40
C GLY A 402 -22.27 7.87 -19.88
N ASN A 403 -23.00 8.10 -20.96
CA ASN A 403 -23.81 7.03 -21.56
C ASN A 403 -22.91 5.89 -22.05
N ASN A 404 -23.27 4.64 -21.80
CA ASN A 404 -22.48 3.45 -22.15
C ASN A 404 -21.11 3.34 -21.44
N ALA A 405 -20.86 4.13 -20.39
CA ALA A 405 -19.64 4.03 -19.62
C ALA A 405 -19.69 2.85 -18.64
N ARG A 406 -18.54 2.24 -18.35
CA ARG A 406 -18.44 1.11 -17.41
C ARG A 406 -17.32 1.32 -16.42
N LEU A 407 -17.66 1.35 -15.14
CA LEU A 407 -16.70 1.34 -14.04
C LEU A 407 -16.48 -0.12 -13.61
N VAL A 408 -15.22 -0.58 -13.67
CA VAL A 408 -14.83 -1.94 -13.28
C VAL A 408 -13.97 -1.88 -12.04
N TYR A 409 -14.51 -2.26 -10.89
CA TYR A 409 -13.72 -2.39 -9.68
C TYR A 409 -12.96 -3.71 -9.69
N GLU A 410 -11.64 -3.65 -9.51
CA GLU A 410 -10.82 -4.84 -9.34
C GLU A 410 -10.61 -5.15 -7.85
N ILE A 411 -11.24 -6.25 -7.39
CA ILE A 411 -11.18 -6.73 -6.02
C ILE A 411 -9.74 -7.20 -5.74
N GLY A 412 -9.02 -6.48 -4.88
CA GLY A 412 -7.60 -6.74 -4.59
C GLY A 412 -6.83 -5.54 -4.02
N LEU A 413 -7.43 -4.34 -4.06
CA LEU A 413 -6.87 -3.09 -3.54
C LEU A 413 -7.11 -2.85 -2.03
N GLN A 414 -7.56 -3.87 -1.28
CA GLN A 414 -7.73 -3.82 0.19
C GLN A 414 -6.42 -3.51 0.96
N ASN A 415 -5.30 -3.35 0.26
CA ASN A 415 -3.99 -3.10 0.83
C ASN A 415 -3.09 -2.30 -0.13
N VAL A 416 -3.61 -1.23 -0.75
CA VAL A 416 -2.74 -0.31 -1.50
C VAL A 416 -2.21 0.76 -0.56
N THR A 417 -1.01 0.50 -0.04
CA THR A 417 -0.27 1.48 0.76
C THR A 417 0.08 2.69 -0.12
N PHE A 418 -0.67 3.79 0.03
CA PHE A 418 -0.32 5.06 -0.59
C PHE A 418 0.85 5.65 0.15
N VAL A 419 1.97 5.68 -0.56
CA VAL A 419 3.22 6.16 -0.05
C VAL A 419 3.19 7.68 0.01
N ASN A 420 2.74 8.21 1.16
CA ASN A 420 3.20 9.43 1.85
C ASN A 420 2.06 9.94 2.75
N GLY A 421 1.68 9.17 3.77
CA GLY A 421 0.69 9.56 4.78
C GLY A 421 1.31 10.25 6.00
N THR A 422 1.33 11.58 6.11
CA THR A 422 1.57 12.21 7.42
C THR A 422 0.31 12.07 8.26
N GLY A 423 0.20 10.97 9.00
CA GLY A 423 -0.96 10.71 9.87
C GLY A 423 -1.41 9.26 9.83
N GLY A 424 -0.48 8.34 10.03
CA GLY A 424 -0.79 6.93 10.26
C GLY A 424 -0.08 6.47 11.53
N GLY A 425 -0.64 5.48 12.22
CA GLY A 425 0.13 4.73 13.22
C GLY A 425 1.40 4.15 12.58
N TRP A 426 2.22 3.41 13.32
CA TRP A 426 3.36 2.72 12.72
C TRP A 426 3.28 1.23 13.03
N GLU A 427 3.67 0.39 12.07
CA GLU A 427 3.73 -1.06 12.25
C GLU A 427 5.05 -1.64 11.76
N VAL A 428 5.40 -2.81 12.30
CA VAL A 428 6.54 -3.61 11.86
C VAL A 428 6.03 -4.58 10.79
N THR A 429 6.40 -4.35 9.53
CA THR A 429 5.93 -5.15 8.40
C THR A 429 6.81 -6.35 8.11
N SER A 430 8.08 -6.29 8.51
CA SER A 430 8.99 -7.43 8.41
C SER A 430 10.04 -7.43 9.51
N TRP A 431 10.49 -8.63 9.84
CA TRP A 431 11.60 -8.91 10.75
C TRP A 431 12.43 -10.07 10.20
N LYS A 432 13.76 -9.96 10.25
CA LYS A 432 14.68 -11.06 9.93
C LYS A 432 16.04 -10.89 10.62
N GLU A 433 16.65 -12.02 10.97
CA GLU A 433 18.08 -12.11 11.28
C GLU A 433 18.84 -12.22 9.94
N ILE A 434 19.79 -11.31 9.71
CA ILE A 434 20.54 -11.23 8.43
C ILE A 434 21.99 -11.75 8.54
N GLU A 435 22.50 -11.94 9.77
CA GLU A 435 23.83 -12.52 10.04
C GLU A 435 23.95 -13.11 11.46
#